data_AF-A0A2N8K9P8-F1
#
_entry.id   AF-A0A2N8K9P8-F1
#
_cell.length_a   1.000
_cell.length_b   1.000
_cell.length_c   1.000
_cell.angle_alpha   90.00
_cell.angle_beta   90.00
_cell.angle_gamma   90.00
#
_symmetry.space_group_name_H-M   'P 1'
#
loop_
_entity.id
_entity.type
_entity.pdbx_description
1 polymer ?
#
loop_
_entity_poly.entity_id
_entity_poly.type
_entity_poly.pdbx_seq_one_letter_code
_entity_poly.pdbx_strand_id
1 'polypeptide(L)'
;MLGALCGGAQAAADWPAQPITIIVPFPPGGATDVMARLFAPRIEAAIGRPVVVENKSGAGGTIGTQQVARARNDGYTLLWGTVATHGIGPNIYKKLSYDAVADFEPVVHVVDQPYVLVAHPSTKISSVAELRKQAQARPGQISVASAGVGTAADMLLRKFQADTGSSLLGVPYKGAGPAMADLLGGQVDLAFDVILTTAPYIAAGKLVPLAVTSAQRSQTLPQVPTMAEAGVDGFVAAGWNGLFAPRGTPAPVIDRINAAVNQALQDPQINQRLQSEGSIPVGGTPGDFSRFIKAEIGSWGEVARKANVSLD
;
A
#
# COMPACT_ATOMS: atom_id res chain seq x y z
N MET A 1 -39.30 -39.92 -17.34
CA MET A 1 -38.91 -38.97 -18.39
C MET A 1 -39.10 -37.57 -17.82
N LEU A 2 -38.03 -36.76 -17.84
CA LEU A 2 -37.98 -35.28 -17.74
C LEU A 2 -38.46 -34.62 -16.42
N GLY A 3 -37.75 -33.68 -15.80
CA GLY A 3 -36.54 -32.99 -16.20
C GLY A 3 -35.85 -32.34 -15.00
N ALA A 4 -34.52 -32.47 -14.96
CA ALA A 4 -33.65 -31.70 -14.08
C ALA A 4 -33.50 -30.30 -14.69
N LEU A 5 -33.97 -29.29 -13.98
CA LEU A 5 -33.70 -27.89 -14.29
C LEU A 5 -32.25 -27.57 -13.92
N CYS A 6 -31.37 -27.65 -14.92
CA CYS A 6 -30.06 -27.00 -14.88
C CYS A 6 -30.28 -25.47 -14.87
N GLY A 7 -30.24 -24.85 -13.68
CA GLY A 7 -30.15 -23.41 -13.52
C GLY A 7 -28.76 -22.90 -13.91
N GLY A 8 -28.50 -22.81 -15.21
CA GLY A 8 -27.28 -22.25 -15.77
C GLY A 8 -27.36 -20.73 -15.96
N ALA A 9 -26.43 -20.00 -15.34
CA ALA A 9 -25.76 -18.83 -15.91
C ALA A 9 -26.59 -17.60 -16.39
N GLN A 10 -27.63 -17.15 -15.68
CA GLN A 10 -28.31 -15.87 -15.99
C GLN A 10 -27.82 -14.65 -15.15
N ALA A 11 -26.91 -14.82 -14.19
CA ALA A 11 -26.58 -13.73 -13.25
C ALA A 11 -25.58 -12.67 -13.78
N ALA A 12 -24.88 -12.94 -14.89
CA ALA A 12 -23.87 -12.01 -15.44
C ALA A 12 -24.47 -10.92 -16.35
N ALA A 13 -25.69 -11.11 -16.88
CA ALA A 13 -26.31 -10.18 -17.82
C ALA A 13 -26.78 -8.87 -17.15
N ASP A 14 -27.09 -8.90 -15.85
CA ASP A 14 -27.71 -7.79 -15.12
C ASP A 14 -26.77 -7.08 -14.13
N TRP A 15 -25.48 -7.42 -14.12
CA TRP A 15 -24.51 -6.81 -13.21
C TRP A 15 -23.94 -5.50 -13.80
N PRO A 16 -23.93 -4.36 -13.05
CA PRO A 16 -24.43 -4.18 -11.69
C PRO A 16 -25.85 -3.58 -11.62
N ALA A 17 -26.65 -4.07 -10.67
CA ALA A 17 -28.02 -3.64 -10.39
C ALA A 17 -28.17 -2.79 -9.11
N GLN A 18 -27.14 -2.74 -8.27
CA GLN A 18 -27.11 -2.02 -6.99
C GLN A 18 -25.75 -1.34 -6.77
N PRO A 19 -25.61 -0.46 -5.77
CA PRO A 19 -24.34 0.15 -5.42
C PRO A 19 -23.23 -0.87 -5.14
N ILE A 20 -22.00 -0.50 -5.48
CA ILE A 20 -20.79 -1.26 -5.16
C ILE A 20 -20.11 -0.61 -3.96
N THR A 21 -19.70 -1.41 -2.98
CA THR A 21 -18.94 -0.95 -1.82
C THR A 21 -17.48 -1.36 -1.97
N ILE A 22 -16.58 -0.39 -1.87
CA ILE A 22 -15.14 -0.59 -1.74
C ILE A 22 -14.78 -0.45 -0.26
N ILE A 23 -14.34 -1.55 0.35
CA ILE A 23 -13.82 -1.57 1.72
C ILE A 23 -12.36 -1.11 1.70
N VAL A 24 -12.05 -0.06 2.45
CA VAL A 24 -10.69 0.40 2.73
C VAL A 24 -10.28 -0.08 4.13
N PRO A 25 -9.25 -0.92 4.28
CA PRO A 25 -8.91 -1.54 5.56
C PRO A 25 -8.15 -0.61 6.54
N PHE A 26 -8.09 0.69 6.27
CA PHE A 26 -7.35 1.69 7.04
C PHE A 26 -8.22 2.90 7.44
N PRO A 27 -7.80 3.70 8.44
CA PRO A 27 -8.56 4.86 8.89
C PRO A 27 -8.77 5.91 7.78
N PRO A 28 -9.86 6.69 7.83
CA PRO A 28 -10.09 7.81 6.92
C PRO A 28 -8.95 8.83 6.91
N GLY A 29 -8.71 9.46 5.75
CA GLY A 29 -7.69 10.50 5.58
C GLY A 29 -6.25 10.01 5.44
N GLY A 30 -6.01 8.70 5.56
CA GLY A 30 -4.72 8.09 5.20
C GLY A 30 -4.53 7.94 3.69
N ALA A 31 -3.29 7.66 3.24
CA ALA A 31 -2.95 7.53 1.81
C ALA A 31 -3.86 6.53 1.06
N THR A 32 -4.18 5.40 1.66
CA THR A 32 -5.07 4.37 1.08
C THR A 32 -6.50 4.89 0.89
N ASP A 33 -7.05 5.61 1.86
CA ASP A 33 -8.39 6.18 1.80
C ASP A 33 -8.49 7.28 0.73
N VAL A 34 -7.49 8.17 0.68
CA VAL A 34 -7.38 9.21 -0.34
C VAL A 34 -7.37 8.61 -1.75
N MET A 35 -6.61 7.53 -1.96
CA MET A 35 -6.55 6.83 -3.24
C MET A 35 -7.88 6.17 -3.61
N ALA A 36 -8.50 5.41 -2.70
CA ALA A 36 -9.78 4.78 -2.98
C ALA A 36 -10.86 5.82 -3.36
N ARG A 37 -10.90 6.95 -2.64
CA ARG A 37 -11.84 8.06 -2.91
C ARG A 37 -11.52 8.85 -4.17
N LEU A 38 -10.25 8.89 -4.61
CA LEU A 38 -9.87 9.48 -5.90
C LEU A 38 -10.44 8.68 -7.07
N PHE A 39 -10.42 7.35 -6.99
CA PHE A 39 -10.88 6.47 -8.07
C PHE A 39 -12.38 6.21 -8.07
N ALA A 40 -13.03 6.15 -6.89
CA ALA A 40 -14.43 5.76 -6.76
C ALA A 40 -15.39 6.53 -7.70
N PRO A 41 -15.34 7.87 -7.85
CA PRO A 41 -16.24 8.60 -8.76
C PRO A 41 -16.05 8.23 -10.24
N ARG A 42 -14.83 7.90 -10.65
CA ARG A 42 -14.55 7.52 -12.05
C ARG A 42 -14.97 6.08 -12.33
N ILE A 43 -14.81 5.19 -11.35
CA ILE A 43 -15.36 3.84 -11.40
C ILE A 43 -16.89 3.90 -11.48
N GLU A 44 -17.53 4.73 -10.64
CA GLU A 44 -18.97 4.96 -10.66
C GLU A 44 -19.47 5.44 -12.03
N ALA A 45 -18.80 6.44 -12.61
CA ALA A 45 -19.16 6.96 -13.92
C ALA A 45 -19.02 5.91 -15.04
N ALA A 46 -17.97 5.09 -15.01
CA ALA A 46 -17.75 4.04 -16.01
C ALA A 46 -18.72 2.85 -15.85
N ILE A 47 -19.08 2.51 -14.62
CA ILE A 47 -19.97 1.38 -14.32
C ILE A 47 -21.45 1.76 -14.45
N GLY A 48 -21.80 3.02 -14.16
CA GLY A 48 -23.17 3.52 -14.17
C GLY A 48 -23.97 3.21 -12.89
N ARG A 49 -23.28 2.87 -11.78
CA ARG A 49 -23.88 2.59 -10.47
C ARG A 49 -23.04 3.22 -9.35
N PRO A 50 -23.67 3.64 -8.23
CA PRO A 50 -22.95 4.28 -7.15
C PRO A 50 -21.80 3.42 -6.62
N VAL A 51 -20.65 4.05 -6.35
CA VAL A 51 -19.49 3.40 -5.72
C VAL A 51 -19.18 4.07 -4.40
N VAL A 52 -19.39 3.34 -3.30
CA VAL A 52 -19.23 3.84 -1.93
C VAL A 52 -17.93 3.35 -1.33
N VAL A 53 -17.19 4.23 -0.66
CA VAL A 53 -15.96 3.89 0.07
C VAL A 53 -16.24 3.82 1.57
N GLU A 54 -16.04 2.65 2.17
CA GLU A 54 -16.20 2.41 3.60
C GLU A 54 -14.87 2.02 4.26
N ASN A 55 -14.50 2.72 5.33
CA ASN A 55 -13.30 2.41 6.11
C ASN A 55 -13.61 1.35 7.18
N LYS A 56 -12.83 0.25 7.21
CA LYS A 56 -12.90 -0.83 8.21
C LYS A 56 -11.51 -1.09 8.78
N SER A 57 -11.11 -0.26 9.73
CA SER A 57 -9.74 -0.24 10.26
C SER A 57 -9.46 -1.26 11.35
N GLY A 58 -8.19 -1.64 11.50
CA GLY A 58 -7.68 -2.37 12.67
C GLY A 58 -6.74 -3.52 12.29
N ALA A 59 -5.83 -3.87 13.20
CA ALA A 59 -4.83 -4.95 13.05
C ALA A 59 -4.07 -4.91 11.71
N GLY A 60 -3.49 -3.75 11.36
CA GLY A 60 -2.74 -3.60 10.11
C GLY A 60 -3.58 -3.74 8.82
N GLY A 61 -4.90 -3.64 8.95
CA GLY A 61 -5.84 -3.84 7.85
C GLY A 61 -6.47 -5.24 7.80
N THR A 62 -6.09 -6.12 8.72
CA THR A 62 -6.59 -7.50 8.78
C THR A 62 -8.10 -7.56 8.95
N ILE A 63 -8.70 -6.69 9.78
CA ILE A 63 -10.14 -6.72 10.07
C ILE A 63 -10.97 -6.42 8.81
N GLY A 64 -10.68 -5.33 8.10
CA GLY A 64 -11.39 -4.99 6.87
C GLY A 64 -11.16 -6.00 5.75
N THR A 65 -9.93 -6.54 5.65
CA THR A 65 -9.59 -7.55 4.65
C THR A 65 -10.36 -8.85 4.88
N GLN A 66 -10.41 -9.33 6.13
CA GLN A 66 -11.19 -10.51 6.50
C GLN A 66 -12.69 -10.34 6.20
N GLN A 67 -13.23 -9.14 6.43
CA GLN A 67 -14.63 -8.86 6.12
C GLN A 67 -14.93 -9.09 4.63
N VAL A 68 -14.02 -8.66 3.74
CA VAL A 68 -14.19 -8.88 2.29
C VAL A 68 -13.96 -10.33 1.90
N ALA A 69 -12.96 -11.01 2.48
CA ALA A 69 -12.74 -12.45 2.24
C ALA A 69 -14.01 -13.30 2.48
N ARG A 70 -14.85 -12.88 3.42
CA ARG A 70 -16.11 -13.56 3.79
C ARG A 70 -17.36 -12.99 3.12
N ALA A 71 -17.21 -11.95 2.30
CA ALA A 71 -18.34 -11.33 1.61
C ALA A 71 -18.87 -12.24 0.50
N ARG A 72 -20.07 -11.93 0.00
CA ARG A 72 -20.62 -12.61 -1.17
C ARG A 72 -19.73 -12.34 -2.38
N ASN A 73 -19.48 -13.36 -3.19
CA ASN A 73 -18.70 -13.27 -4.42
C ASN A 73 -19.54 -12.76 -5.60
N ASP A 74 -20.38 -11.75 -5.36
CA ASP A 74 -21.31 -11.18 -6.34
C ASP A 74 -20.79 -9.86 -6.96
N GLY A 75 -19.57 -9.45 -6.59
CA GLY A 75 -18.89 -8.26 -7.09
C GLY A 75 -19.38 -6.93 -6.52
N TYR A 76 -20.28 -6.93 -5.53
CA TYR A 76 -20.75 -5.68 -4.89
C TYR A 76 -19.95 -5.30 -3.65
N THR A 77 -19.13 -6.19 -3.12
CA THR A 77 -18.16 -5.87 -2.07
C THR A 77 -16.76 -6.12 -2.61
N LEU A 78 -15.95 -5.05 -2.65
CA LEU A 78 -14.57 -5.08 -3.12
C LEU A 78 -13.65 -4.65 -2.00
N LEU A 79 -12.39 -5.06 -2.09
CA LEU A 79 -11.33 -4.63 -1.18
C LEU A 79 -10.38 -3.71 -1.92
N TRP A 80 -10.12 -2.54 -1.35
CA TRP A 80 -8.96 -1.74 -1.69
C TRP A 80 -7.73 -2.26 -0.92
N GLY A 81 -7.08 -3.25 -1.51
CA GLY A 81 -5.94 -3.95 -0.93
C GLY A 81 -4.66 -3.15 -1.07
N THR A 82 -3.71 -3.46 -0.19
CA THR A 82 -2.41 -2.81 -0.11
C THR A 82 -1.31 -3.84 0.09
N VAL A 83 -0.06 -3.40 -0.10
CA VAL A 83 1.14 -4.15 0.30
C VAL A 83 1.07 -4.71 1.72
N ALA A 84 0.47 -3.99 2.68
CA ALA A 84 0.34 -4.46 4.05
C ALA A 84 -0.54 -5.70 4.14
N THR A 85 -1.67 -5.70 3.42
CA THR A 85 -2.67 -6.78 3.47
C THR A 85 -2.32 -7.98 2.58
N HIS A 86 -1.66 -7.76 1.45
CA HIS A 86 -1.51 -8.76 0.39
C HIS A 86 -0.05 -8.98 -0.03
N GLY A 87 0.92 -8.42 0.71
CA GLY A 87 2.35 -8.71 0.57
C GLY A 87 3.00 -9.03 1.93
N ILE A 88 2.90 -8.10 2.87
CA ILE A 88 3.55 -8.19 4.18
C ILE A 88 2.80 -9.11 5.16
N GLY A 89 1.50 -8.87 5.34
CA GLY A 89 0.66 -9.54 6.34
C GLY A 89 0.81 -11.08 6.37
N PRO A 90 0.73 -11.77 5.22
CA PRO A 90 0.92 -13.23 5.14
C PRO A 90 2.25 -13.75 5.68
N ASN A 91 3.27 -12.90 5.74
CA ASN A 91 4.62 -13.27 6.16
C ASN A 91 4.91 -12.97 7.62
N ILE A 92 4.15 -12.07 8.25
CA ILE A 92 4.43 -11.62 9.62
C ILE A 92 3.40 -12.13 10.62
N TYR A 93 2.12 -12.30 10.25
CA TYR A 93 1.11 -12.80 11.18
C TYR A 93 1.11 -14.33 11.22
N LYS A 94 1.37 -14.91 12.41
CA LYS A 94 1.30 -16.36 12.62
C LYS A 94 -0.11 -16.91 12.40
N LYS A 95 -1.12 -16.11 12.75
CA LYS A 95 -2.54 -16.43 12.60
C LYS A 95 -3.24 -15.33 11.83
N LEU A 96 -2.94 -15.24 10.54
CA LEU A 96 -3.72 -14.38 9.66
C LEU A 96 -5.13 -14.97 9.46
N SER A 97 -6.12 -14.10 9.50
CA SER A 97 -7.53 -14.50 9.56
C SER A 97 -8.20 -14.65 8.18
N TYR A 98 -7.38 -14.60 7.13
CA TYR A 98 -7.67 -14.78 5.71
C TYR A 98 -6.40 -15.28 4.99
N ASP A 99 -6.56 -15.88 3.82
CA ASP A 99 -5.48 -16.18 2.88
C ASP A 99 -5.44 -15.11 1.77
N ALA A 100 -4.33 -14.38 1.67
CA ALA A 100 -4.19 -13.26 0.72
C ALA A 100 -4.24 -13.67 -0.77
N VAL A 101 -4.14 -14.96 -1.08
CA VAL A 101 -4.21 -15.47 -2.45
C VAL A 101 -5.46 -16.33 -2.65
N ALA A 102 -5.76 -17.23 -1.73
CA ALA A 102 -6.84 -18.20 -1.90
C ALA A 102 -8.24 -17.63 -1.63
N ASP A 103 -8.36 -16.54 -0.86
CA ASP A 103 -9.66 -15.94 -0.51
C ASP A 103 -10.07 -14.78 -1.43
N PHE A 104 -9.26 -14.44 -2.44
CA PHE A 104 -9.48 -13.26 -3.28
C PHE A 104 -9.30 -13.54 -4.78
N GLU A 105 -10.08 -12.84 -5.60
CA GLU A 105 -9.83 -12.65 -7.02
C GLU A 105 -9.14 -11.28 -7.22
N PRO A 106 -7.90 -11.23 -7.75
CA PRO A 106 -7.26 -9.97 -8.11
C PRO A 106 -8.02 -9.28 -9.24
N VAL A 107 -8.30 -7.99 -9.12
CA VAL A 107 -8.95 -7.22 -10.19
C VAL A 107 -7.92 -6.43 -10.99
N VAL A 108 -7.12 -5.59 -10.33
CA VAL A 108 -6.17 -4.70 -10.99
C VAL A 108 -5.14 -4.13 -10.02
N HIS A 109 -3.89 -4.02 -10.46
CA HIS A 109 -2.86 -3.25 -9.78
C HIS A 109 -3.09 -1.77 -10.10
N VAL A 110 -3.52 -0.96 -9.13
CA VAL A 110 -3.94 0.42 -9.43
C VAL A 110 -2.73 1.34 -9.56
N VAL A 111 -1.94 1.42 -8.49
CA VAL A 111 -0.82 2.37 -8.38
C VAL A 111 0.31 1.81 -7.52
N ASP A 112 1.54 2.10 -7.92
CA ASP A 112 2.71 2.03 -7.07
C ASP A 112 2.89 3.36 -6.31
N GLN A 113 3.33 3.27 -5.06
CA GLN A 113 3.56 4.40 -4.16
C GLN A 113 4.95 4.27 -3.53
N PRO A 114 5.97 4.84 -4.17
CA PRO A 114 7.31 4.90 -3.60
C PRO A 114 7.31 5.54 -2.21
N TYR A 115 8.11 4.98 -1.31
CA TYR A 115 8.41 5.61 -0.03
C TYR A 115 9.65 6.49 -0.15
N VAL A 116 9.78 7.42 0.78
CA VAL A 116 11.00 8.19 1.03
C VAL A 116 11.36 8.08 2.50
N LEU A 117 12.65 7.86 2.76
CA LEU A 117 13.21 8.03 4.09
C LEU A 117 13.45 9.52 4.32
N VAL A 118 12.79 10.08 5.32
CA VAL A 118 12.89 11.50 5.69
C VAL A 118 13.43 11.66 7.10
N ALA A 119 14.14 12.76 7.32
CA ALA A 119 14.62 13.18 8.63
C ALA A 119 14.01 14.52 9.04
N HIS A 120 13.77 14.71 10.33
CA HIS A 120 13.52 16.03 10.88
C HIS A 120 14.83 16.86 10.83
N PRO A 121 14.80 18.16 10.45
CA PRO A 121 16.01 18.98 10.30
C PRO A 121 16.90 19.07 11.55
N SER A 122 16.34 18.96 12.76
CA SER A 122 17.11 19.04 14.02
C SER A 122 18.12 17.90 14.20
N THR A 123 17.91 16.78 13.51
CA THR A 123 18.79 15.59 13.57
C THR A 123 20.16 15.85 12.95
N LYS A 124 20.25 16.86 12.04
CA LYS A 124 21.42 17.13 11.19
C LYS A 124 21.81 15.92 10.31
N ILE A 125 20.89 15.00 10.07
CA ILE A 125 21.06 13.88 9.14
C ILE A 125 20.56 14.33 7.78
N SER A 126 21.45 14.38 6.78
CA SER A 126 21.13 14.86 5.43
C SER A 126 21.45 13.85 4.33
N SER A 127 21.90 12.65 4.68
CA SER A 127 22.12 11.54 3.76
C SER A 127 22.01 10.20 4.46
N VAL A 128 21.82 9.13 3.69
CA VAL A 128 21.85 7.76 4.21
C VAL A 128 23.23 7.41 4.80
N ALA A 129 24.32 7.93 4.23
CA ALA A 129 25.67 7.74 4.76
C ALA A 129 25.83 8.37 6.16
N GLU A 130 25.34 9.60 6.35
CA GLU A 130 25.38 10.27 7.65
C GLU A 130 24.45 9.56 8.66
N LEU A 131 23.28 9.09 8.23
CA LEU A 131 22.41 8.26 9.05
C LEU A 131 23.15 7.02 9.56
N ARG A 132 23.77 6.25 8.68
CA ARG A 132 24.49 5.02 9.04
C ARG A 132 25.63 5.31 10.03
N LYS A 133 26.40 6.37 9.77
CA LYS A 133 27.48 6.81 10.67
C LYS A 133 26.96 7.17 12.06
N GLN A 134 25.87 7.95 12.14
CA GLN A 134 25.30 8.35 13.43
C GLN A 134 24.63 7.18 14.16
N ALA A 135 23.95 6.29 13.45
CA ALA A 135 23.34 5.09 14.01
C ALA A 135 24.40 4.15 14.60
N GLN A 136 25.57 4.05 13.97
CA GLN A 136 26.70 3.28 14.50
C GLN A 136 27.29 3.92 15.76
N ALA A 137 27.39 5.25 15.81
CA ALA A 137 27.90 5.96 16.98
C ALA A 137 26.94 5.94 18.18
N ARG A 138 25.63 5.83 17.93
CA ARG A 138 24.55 5.90 18.94
C ARG A 138 23.48 4.84 18.69
N PRO A 139 23.80 3.55 18.84
CA PRO A 139 22.87 2.47 18.50
C PRO A 139 21.59 2.56 19.35
N GLY A 140 20.44 2.47 18.68
CA GLY A 140 19.11 2.48 19.31
C GLY A 140 18.64 3.85 19.81
N GLN A 141 19.34 4.94 19.49
CA GLN A 141 18.96 6.30 19.92
C GLN A 141 18.24 7.11 18.84
N ILE A 142 18.41 6.76 17.56
CA ILE A 142 17.74 7.46 16.45
C ILE A 142 16.37 6.81 16.26
N SER A 143 15.33 7.58 16.54
CA SER A 143 13.93 7.16 16.48
C SER A 143 13.34 7.23 15.07
N VAL A 144 12.55 6.23 14.70
CA VAL A 144 11.91 6.14 13.38
C VAL A 144 10.43 5.85 13.57
N ALA A 145 9.59 6.81 13.19
CA ALA A 145 8.15 6.63 13.28
C ALA A 145 7.61 5.74 12.16
N SER A 146 6.58 4.96 12.50
CA SER A 146 5.79 4.19 11.55
C SER A 146 4.30 4.33 11.83
N ALA A 147 3.47 4.05 10.82
CA ALA A 147 2.02 4.06 10.96
C ALA A 147 1.45 2.89 11.82
N GLY A 148 2.33 2.07 12.40
CA GLY A 148 1.97 0.92 13.23
C GLY A 148 2.82 -0.30 12.90
N VAL A 149 2.84 -1.25 13.83
CA VAL A 149 3.56 -2.52 13.67
C VAL A 149 2.99 -3.30 12.48
N GLY A 150 3.87 -3.84 11.64
CA GLY A 150 3.49 -4.61 10.46
C GLY A 150 3.03 -3.79 9.25
N THR A 151 3.03 -2.45 9.35
CA THR A 151 2.84 -1.59 8.18
C THR A 151 4.08 -1.61 7.29
N ALA A 152 3.94 -1.17 6.03
CA ALA A 152 5.09 -1.07 5.12
C ALA A 152 6.21 -0.17 5.66
N ALA A 153 5.89 0.94 6.32
CA ALA A 153 6.88 1.81 6.95
C ALA A 153 7.70 1.08 8.04
N ASP A 154 7.02 0.31 8.90
CA ASP A 154 7.68 -0.53 9.92
C ASP A 154 8.56 -1.60 9.27
N MET A 155 8.08 -2.24 8.21
CA MET A 155 8.86 -3.26 7.48
C MET A 155 10.03 -2.67 6.70
N LEU A 156 9.93 -1.45 6.18
CA LEU A 156 11.02 -0.72 5.54
C LEU A 156 12.13 -0.37 6.52
N LEU A 157 11.77 0.09 7.73
CA LEU A 157 12.72 0.29 8.82
C LEU A 157 13.47 -1.00 9.13
N ARG A 158 12.73 -2.09 9.32
CA ARG A 158 13.28 -3.41 9.63
C ARG A 158 14.21 -3.92 8.52
N LYS A 159 13.80 -3.77 7.26
CA LYS A 159 14.63 -4.05 6.08
C LYS A 159 15.90 -3.21 6.10
N PHE A 160 15.79 -1.91 6.36
CA PHE A 160 16.94 -1.00 6.40
C PHE A 160 17.94 -1.40 7.48
N GLN A 161 17.46 -1.74 8.68
CA GLN A 161 18.31 -2.24 9.75
C GLN A 161 19.01 -3.55 9.36
N ALA A 162 18.28 -4.50 8.75
CA ALA A 162 18.84 -5.77 8.30
C ALA A 162 19.90 -5.60 7.20
N ASP A 163 19.65 -4.74 6.20
CA ASP A 163 20.53 -4.55 5.06
C ASP A 163 21.77 -3.70 5.40
N THR A 164 21.66 -2.79 6.37
CA THR A 164 22.75 -1.86 6.73
C THR A 164 23.50 -2.22 8.02
N GLY A 165 22.95 -3.13 8.82
CA GLY A 165 23.42 -3.42 10.18
C GLY A 165 23.18 -2.28 11.18
N SER A 166 22.39 -1.26 10.82
CA SER A 166 22.09 -0.12 11.71
C SER A 166 21.16 -0.53 12.85
N SER A 167 21.37 0.06 14.04
CA SER A 167 20.43 -0.07 15.17
C SER A 167 19.64 1.23 15.33
N LEU A 168 18.37 1.21 14.92
CA LEU A 168 17.44 2.34 15.00
C LEU A 168 16.27 1.96 15.91
N LEU A 169 15.62 2.95 16.52
CA LEU A 169 14.49 2.76 17.43
C LEU A 169 13.16 2.94 16.70
N GLY A 170 12.44 1.85 16.42
CA GLY A 170 11.09 1.94 15.84
C GLY A 170 10.06 2.46 16.83
N VAL A 171 9.27 3.46 16.44
CA VAL A 171 8.20 4.06 17.23
C VAL A 171 6.86 3.90 16.48
N PRO A 172 6.03 2.91 16.83
CA PRO A 172 4.78 2.66 16.13
C PRO A 172 3.64 3.59 16.61
N TYR A 173 2.93 4.19 15.65
CA TYR A 173 1.74 5.02 15.90
C TYR A 173 0.45 4.31 15.50
N LYS A 174 -0.70 4.93 15.80
CA LYS A 174 -2.03 4.49 15.35
C LYS A 174 -2.38 5.04 13.96
N GLY A 175 -1.45 4.98 13.00
CA GLY A 175 -1.61 5.49 11.64
C GLY A 175 -0.59 6.58 11.26
N ALA A 176 -0.55 6.91 9.97
CA ALA A 176 0.43 7.85 9.40
C ALA A 176 0.25 9.30 9.88
N GLY A 177 -0.99 9.74 10.14
CA GLY A 177 -1.28 11.11 10.58
C GLY A 177 -0.56 11.49 11.89
N PRO A 178 -0.76 10.75 13.01
CA PRO A 178 -0.04 10.99 14.26
C PRO A 178 1.48 10.87 14.12
N ALA A 179 1.97 9.88 13.36
CA ALA A 179 3.41 9.72 13.10
C ALA A 179 4.02 10.95 12.41
N MET A 180 3.34 11.47 11.38
CA MET A 180 3.78 12.67 10.65
C MET A 180 3.75 13.92 11.54
N ALA A 181 2.73 14.06 12.38
CA ALA A 181 2.63 15.20 13.31
C ALA A 181 3.82 15.24 14.29
N ASP A 182 4.16 14.10 14.88
CA ASP A 182 5.30 13.98 15.81
C ASP A 182 6.66 14.18 15.11
N LEU A 183 6.80 13.69 13.88
CA LEU A 183 7.99 13.94 13.07
C LEU A 183 8.17 15.43 12.78
N LEU A 184 7.10 16.11 12.35
CA LEU A 184 7.11 17.55 12.09
C LEU A 184 7.32 18.37 13.37
N GLY A 185 6.89 17.84 14.52
CA GLY A 185 7.13 18.41 15.85
C GLY A 185 8.51 18.08 16.43
N GLY A 186 9.34 17.30 15.74
CA GLY A 186 10.67 16.89 16.18
C GLY A 186 10.67 15.95 17.40
N GLN A 187 9.57 15.26 17.67
CA GLN A 187 9.46 14.26 18.74
C GLN A 187 10.08 12.92 18.35
N VAL A 188 10.18 12.68 17.06
CA VAL A 188 10.86 11.53 16.43
C VAL A 188 11.82 12.03 15.36
N ASP A 189 12.88 11.29 15.10
CA ASP A 189 13.99 11.75 14.26
C ASP A 189 13.72 11.53 12.77
N LEU A 190 13.20 10.35 12.41
CA LEU A 190 13.02 9.91 11.04
C LEU A 190 11.65 9.29 10.80
N ALA A 191 11.28 9.12 9.54
CA ALA A 191 10.22 8.21 9.12
C ALA A 191 10.47 7.65 7.72
N PHE A 192 9.95 6.45 7.48
CA PHE A 192 9.60 6.01 6.13
C PHE A 192 8.14 6.33 5.89
N ASP A 193 7.84 7.13 4.87
CA ASP A 193 6.45 7.37 4.47
C ASP A 193 6.35 7.60 2.95
N VAL A 194 5.14 7.52 2.41
CA VAL A 194 4.91 7.70 0.97
C VAL A 194 5.27 9.12 0.54
N ILE A 195 5.72 9.28 -0.71
CA ILE A 195 6.06 10.60 -1.25
C ILE A 195 4.85 11.56 -1.17
N LEU A 196 3.64 11.04 -1.38
CA LEU A 196 2.38 11.80 -1.26
C LEU A 196 2.30 12.59 0.06
N THR A 197 2.56 11.97 1.19
CA THR A 197 2.39 12.60 2.50
C THR A 197 3.57 13.47 2.90
N THR A 198 4.75 13.24 2.31
CA THR A 198 6.01 13.90 2.70
C THR A 198 6.42 15.04 1.77
N ALA A 199 6.09 14.97 0.47
CA ALA A 199 6.52 15.92 -0.55
C ALA A 199 6.18 17.39 -0.21
N PRO A 200 4.98 17.73 0.30
CA PRO A 200 4.67 19.12 0.69
C PRO A 200 5.59 19.64 1.80
N TYR A 201 5.97 18.79 2.75
CA TYR A 201 6.84 19.17 3.86
C TYR A 201 8.31 19.23 3.47
N ILE A 202 8.74 18.36 2.55
CA ILE A 202 10.05 18.42 1.92
C ILE A 202 10.19 19.75 1.15
N ALA A 203 9.20 20.10 0.31
CA ALA A 203 9.20 21.33 -0.46
C ALA A 203 9.22 22.59 0.43
N ALA A 204 8.57 22.52 1.60
CA ALA A 204 8.57 23.58 2.61
C ALA A 204 9.83 23.61 3.50
N GLY A 205 10.81 22.71 3.29
CA GLY A 205 12.02 22.62 4.11
C GLY A 205 11.79 22.12 5.54
N LYS A 206 10.61 21.56 5.83
CA LYS A 206 10.25 21.04 7.16
C LYS A 206 10.76 19.61 7.38
N LEU A 207 11.06 18.89 6.31
CA LEU A 207 11.67 17.55 6.34
C LEU A 207 12.83 17.48 5.35
N VAL A 208 13.84 16.68 5.68
CA VAL A 208 15.01 16.44 4.83
C VAL A 208 14.87 15.05 4.19
N PRO A 209 14.70 14.94 2.86
CA PRO A 209 14.63 13.65 2.19
C PRO A 209 16.03 13.03 2.06
N LEU A 210 16.19 11.78 2.49
CA LEU A 210 17.47 11.07 2.46
C LEU A 210 17.60 10.19 1.21
N ALA A 211 16.59 9.36 0.93
CA ALA A 211 16.55 8.48 -0.23
C ALA A 211 15.13 7.96 -0.50
N VAL A 212 14.79 7.73 -1.76
CA VAL A 212 13.56 7.03 -2.18
C VAL A 212 13.79 5.51 -2.22
N THR A 213 12.73 4.74 -1.97
CA THR A 213 12.80 3.27 -1.89
C THR A 213 12.47 2.56 -3.21
N SER A 214 12.09 3.32 -4.25
CA SER A 214 11.87 2.82 -5.60
C SER A 214 13.20 2.52 -6.31
N ALA A 215 13.14 1.64 -7.31
CA ALA A 215 14.31 1.27 -8.12
C ALA A 215 14.89 2.45 -8.93
N GLN A 216 14.04 3.44 -9.24
CA GLN A 216 14.41 4.67 -9.93
C GLN A 216 14.01 5.87 -9.08
N ARG A 217 14.66 7.02 -9.31
CA ARG A 217 14.29 8.27 -8.66
C ARG A 217 12.85 8.64 -8.97
N SER A 218 12.18 9.24 -8.00
CA SER A 218 10.83 9.76 -8.20
C SER A 218 10.87 10.99 -9.09
N GLN A 219 9.92 11.12 -10.01
CA GLN A 219 9.75 12.33 -10.82
C GLN A 219 9.35 13.55 -9.97
N THR A 220 8.72 13.32 -8.81
CA THR A 220 8.32 14.37 -7.86
C THR A 220 9.50 14.83 -6.99
N LEU A 221 10.53 13.97 -6.83
CA LEU A 221 11.73 14.23 -6.04
C LEU A 221 13.00 13.85 -6.83
N PRO A 222 13.24 14.42 -8.02
CA PRO A 222 14.32 13.98 -8.93
C PRO A 222 15.73 14.19 -8.37
N GLN A 223 15.88 15.12 -7.43
CA GLN A 223 17.13 15.38 -6.72
C GLN A 223 17.44 14.36 -5.61
N VAL A 224 16.44 13.61 -5.15
CA VAL A 224 16.59 12.66 -4.06
C VAL A 224 17.09 11.32 -4.64
N PRO A 225 18.20 10.76 -4.14
CA PRO A 225 18.74 9.51 -4.67
C PRO A 225 17.83 8.32 -4.33
N THR A 226 17.98 7.22 -5.07
CA THR A 226 17.44 5.94 -4.62
C THR A 226 18.25 5.38 -3.45
N MET A 227 17.71 4.42 -2.72
CA MET A 227 18.48 3.72 -1.67
C MET A 227 19.73 3.03 -2.22
N ALA A 228 19.66 2.47 -3.43
CA ALA A 228 20.81 1.89 -4.12
C ALA A 228 21.88 2.94 -4.42
N GLU A 229 21.50 4.08 -5.00
CA GLU A 229 22.41 5.21 -5.24
C GLU A 229 23.00 5.78 -3.94
N ALA A 230 22.27 5.64 -2.82
CA ALA A 230 22.69 6.06 -1.49
C ALA A 230 23.54 5.00 -0.75
N GLY A 231 23.91 3.89 -1.41
CA GLY A 231 24.82 2.87 -0.90
C GLY A 231 24.14 1.76 -0.08
N VAL A 232 22.86 1.48 -0.34
CA VAL A 232 22.12 0.33 0.20
C VAL A 232 21.62 -0.54 -0.97
N ASP A 233 22.51 -1.40 -1.46
CA ASP A 233 22.28 -2.23 -2.65
C ASP A 233 21.08 -3.17 -2.49
N GLY A 234 20.30 -3.33 -3.55
CA GLY A 234 19.13 -4.22 -3.56
C GLY A 234 17.97 -3.74 -2.68
N PHE A 235 18.02 -2.51 -2.15
CA PHE A 235 16.90 -1.92 -1.43
C PHE A 235 15.87 -1.37 -2.42
N VAL A 236 14.93 -2.23 -2.80
CA VAL A 236 13.73 -1.85 -3.56
C VAL A 236 12.52 -2.33 -2.77
N ALA A 237 11.64 -1.40 -2.45
CA ALA A 237 10.36 -1.70 -1.83
C ALA A 237 9.43 -0.50 -2.05
N ALA A 238 8.27 -0.73 -2.66
CA ALA A 238 7.26 0.29 -2.87
C ALA A 238 5.99 -0.09 -2.13
N GLY A 239 5.23 0.92 -1.72
CA GLY A 239 3.83 0.72 -1.42
C GLY A 239 3.10 0.49 -2.73
N TRP A 240 1.94 -0.14 -2.66
CA TRP A 240 1.07 -0.27 -3.82
C TRP A 240 -0.36 -0.44 -3.34
N ASN A 241 -1.29 -0.10 -4.23
CA ASN A 241 -2.71 -0.32 -4.03
C ASN A 241 -3.27 -1.14 -5.17
N GLY A 242 -4.17 -2.05 -4.85
CA GLY A 242 -4.87 -2.86 -5.82
C GLY A 242 -6.31 -3.10 -5.41
N LEU A 243 -7.13 -3.46 -6.39
CA LEU A 243 -8.52 -3.81 -6.15
C LEU A 243 -8.66 -5.34 -6.19
N PHE A 244 -9.38 -5.88 -5.22
CA PHE A 244 -9.66 -7.31 -5.10
C PHE A 244 -11.15 -7.53 -4.91
N ALA A 245 -11.64 -8.68 -5.36
CA ALA A 245 -12.97 -9.18 -5.08
C ALA A 245 -12.88 -10.48 -4.25
N PRO A 246 -13.95 -10.91 -3.57
CA PRO A 246 -13.98 -12.20 -2.90
C PRO A 246 -13.78 -13.36 -3.88
N ARG A 247 -13.16 -14.44 -3.41
CA ARG A 247 -12.93 -15.68 -4.15
C ARG A 247 -14.17 -16.16 -4.91
N GLY A 248 -14.02 -16.50 -6.18
CA GLY A 248 -15.09 -17.03 -7.01
C GLY A 248 -16.05 -15.98 -7.56
N THR A 249 -15.72 -14.68 -7.45
CA THR A 249 -16.47 -13.64 -8.15
C THR A 249 -16.43 -13.89 -9.66
N PRO A 250 -17.58 -13.83 -10.38
CA PRO A 250 -17.62 -14.20 -11.80
C PRO A 250 -16.64 -13.39 -12.66
N ALA A 251 -15.92 -14.07 -13.56
CA ALA A 251 -14.94 -13.42 -14.44
C ALA A 251 -15.50 -12.21 -15.22
N PRO A 252 -16.73 -12.24 -15.80
CA PRO A 252 -17.29 -11.06 -16.47
C PRO A 252 -17.45 -9.84 -15.56
N VAL A 253 -17.66 -10.05 -14.26
CA VAL A 253 -17.75 -8.98 -13.26
C VAL A 253 -16.35 -8.41 -12.98
N ILE A 254 -15.36 -9.27 -12.79
CA ILE A 254 -13.95 -8.87 -12.63
C ILE A 254 -13.49 -8.05 -13.84
N ASP A 255 -13.76 -8.53 -15.05
CA ASP A 255 -13.36 -7.85 -16.29
C ASP A 255 -13.98 -6.46 -16.42
N ARG A 256 -15.26 -6.32 -16.04
CA ARG A 256 -15.97 -5.03 -16.08
C ARG A 256 -15.41 -4.04 -15.06
N ILE A 257 -15.10 -4.49 -13.84
CA ILE A 257 -14.47 -3.63 -12.81
C ILE A 257 -13.05 -3.25 -13.24
N ASN A 258 -12.27 -4.22 -13.74
CA ASN A 258 -10.92 -3.99 -14.25
C ASN A 258 -10.93 -2.93 -15.35
N ALA A 259 -11.84 -3.04 -16.33
CA ALA A 259 -11.98 -2.07 -17.40
C ALA A 259 -12.31 -0.66 -16.88
N ALA A 260 -13.22 -0.55 -15.91
CA ALA A 260 -13.59 0.73 -15.29
C ALA A 260 -12.41 1.41 -14.58
N VAL A 261 -11.59 0.63 -13.87
CA VAL A 261 -10.39 1.17 -13.20
C VAL A 261 -9.30 1.55 -14.20
N ASN A 262 -9.07 0.73 -15.23
CA ASN A 262 -8.12 1.06 -16.30
C ASN A 262 -8.56 2.32 -17.07
N GLN A 263 -9.86 2.53 -17.28
CA GLN A 263 -10.39 3.76 -17.85
C GLN A 263 -10.16 4.96 -16.90
N ALA A 264 -10.37 4.79 -15.59
CA ALA A 264 -10.08 5.82 -14.60
C ALA A 264 -8.59 6.22 -14.62
N LEU A 265 -7.68 5.27 -14.79
CA LEU A 265 -6.24 5.53 -14.93
C LEU A 265 -5.88 6.33 -16.18
N GLN A 266 -6.75 6.41 -17.19
CA GLN A 266 -6.56 7.25 -18.37
C GLN A 266 -7.10 8.67 -18.18
N ASP A 267 -7.81 8.96 -17.08
CA ASP A 267 -8.33 10.28 -16.83
C ASP A 267 -7.19 11.28 -16.52
N PRO A 268 -7.14 12.44 -17.19
CA PRO A 268 -6.08 13.42 -16.98
C PRO A 268 -6.02 13.97 -15.55
N GLN A 269 -7.17 14.13 -14.86
CA GLN A 269 -7.19 14.66 -13.49
C GLN A 269 -6.65 13.62 -12.50
N ILE A 270 -6.99 12.34 -12.70
CA ILE A 270 -6.39 11.26 -11.92
C ILE A 270 -4.87 11.22 -12.16
N ASN A 271 -4.42 11.21 -13.41
CA ASN A 271 -2.99 11.19 -13.72
C ASN A 271 -2.25 12.38 -13.10
N GLN A 272 -2.79 13.59 -13.25
CA GLN A 272 -2.20 14.79 -12.66
C GLN A 272 -2.11 14.67 -11.13
N ARG A 273 -3.16 14.14 -10.49
CA ARG A 273 -3.17 13.95 -9.05
C ARG A 273 -2.09 12.94 -8.62
N LEU A 274 -2.04 11.77 -9.27
CA LEU A 274 -1.05 10.73 -9.00
C LEU A 274 0.38 11.25 -9.17
N GLN A 275 0.66 11.99 -10.25
CA GLN A 275 1.97 12.58 -10.50
C GLN A 275 2.35 13.64 -9.45
N SER A 276 1.39 14.50 -9.08
CA SER A 276 1.63 15.56 -8.09
C SER A 276 2.00 15.00 -6.70
N GLU A 277 1.60 13.77 -6.42
CA GLU A 277 1.84 13.09 -5.15
C GLU A 277 2.82 11.91 -5.26
N GLY A 278 3.52 11.78 -6.40
CA GLY A 278 4.59 10.81 -6.62
C GLY A 278 4.13 9.36 -6.73
N SER A 279 2.83 9.12 -6.94
CA SER A 279 2.29 7.80 -7.25
C SER A 279 2.43 7.49 -8.74
N ILE A 280 2.63 6.22 -9.07
CA ILE A 280 2.87 5.75 -10.44
C ILE A 280 1.65 4.90 -10.85
N PRO A 281 0.87 5.31 -11.86
CA PRO A 281 -0.24 4.49 -12.36
C PRO A 281 0.29 3.19 -12.98
N VAL A 282 -0.38 2.07 -12.70
CA VAL A 282 0.02 0.75 -13.21
C VAL A 282 -1.04 0.17 -14.14
N GLY A 283 -2.22 -0.17 -13.63
CA GLY A 283 -3.29 -0.81 -14.39
C GLY A 283 -2.98 -2.24 -14.83
N GLY A 284 -3.46 -2.60 -16.02
CA GLY A 284 -3.20 -3.90 -16.64
C GLY A 284 -4.26 -4.95 -16.31
N THR A 285 -3.90 -6.23 -16.44
CA THR A 285 -4.86 -7.34 -16.36
C THR A 285 -4.93 -7.96 -14.95
N PRO A 286 -6.05 -8.65 -14.61
CA PRO A 286 -6.14 -9.46 -13.39
C PRO A 286 -4.99 -10.48 -13.26
N GLY A 287 -4.60 -11.08 -14.39
CA GLY A 287 -3.52 -12.08 -14.44
C GLY A 287 -2.14 -11.49 -14.15
N ASP A 288 -1.85 -10.28 -14.63
CA ASP A 288 -0.60 -9.58 -14.31
C ASP A 288 -0.55 -9.26 -12.82
N PHE A 289 -1.67 -8.76 -12.27
CA PHE A 289 -1.76 -8.43 -10.86
C PHE A 289 -1.61 -9.68 -9.97
N SER A 290 -2.22 -10.82 -10.35
CA SER A 290 -2.03 -12.09 -9.64
C SER A 290 -0.56 -12.51 -9.55
N ARG A 291 0.21 -12.35 -10.64
CA ARG A 291 1.66 -12.65 -10.64
C ARG A 291 2.44 -11.70 -9.76
N PHE A 292 2.11 -10.40 -9.82
CA PHE A 292 2.70 -9.39 -8.96
C PHE A 292 2.50 -9.70 -7.47
N ILE A 293 1.28 -10.05 -7.05
CA ILE A 293 0.99 -10.42 -5.64
C ILE A 293 1.84 -11.59 -5.15
N LYS A 294 1.99 -12.64 -5.96
CA LYS A 294 2.81 -13.79 -5.57
C LYS A 294 4.29 -13.41 -5.41
N ALA A 295 4.80 -12.55 -6.29
CA ALA A 295 6.17 -12.03 -6.20
C ALA A 295 6.34 -11.15 -4.95
N GLU A 296 5.38 -10.28 -4.66
CA GLU A 296 5.39 -9.41 -3.49
C GLU A 296 5.36 -10.20 -2.18
N ILE A 297 4.50 -11.21 -2.06
CA ILE A 297 4.47 -12.09 -0.88
C ILE A 297 5.83 -12.78 -0.69
N GLY A 298 6.44 -13.29 -1.76
CA GLY A 298 7.77 -13.90 -1.69
C GLY A 298 8.85 -12.92 -1.21
N SER A 299 8.89 -11.73 -1.81
CA SER A 299 9.84 -10.66 -1.48
C SER A 299 9.74 -10.23 -0.01
N TRP A 300 8.52 -9.94 0.45
CA TRP A 300 8.32 -9.55 1.85
C TRP A 300 8.55 -10.70 2.84
N GLY A 301 8.39 -11.95 2.42
CA GLY A 301 8.76 -13.13 3.19
C GLY A 301 10.27 -13.26 3.42
N GLU A 302 11.09 -12.86 2.44
CA GLU A 302 12.54 -12.75 2.65
C GLU A 302 12.89 -11.65 3.65
N VAL A 303 12.25 -10.48 3.53
CA VAL A 303 12.47 -9.35 4.44
C VAL A 303 12.08 -9.73 5.87
N ALA A 304 10.89 -10.31 6.07
CA ALA A 304 10.40 -10.73 7.38
C ALA A 304 11.35 -11.71 8.06
N ARG A 305 11.87 -12.71 7.32
CA ARG A 305 12.86 -13.66 7.83
C ARG A 305 14.18 -12.99 8.20
N LYS A 306 14.74 -12.14 7.32
CA LYS A 306 16.00 -11.43 7.58
C LYS A 306 15.90 -10.52 8.80
N ALA A 307 14.77 -9.85 8.97
CA ALA A 307 14.53 -8.95 10.09
C ALA A 307 13.93 -9.63 11.34
N ASN A 308 13.78 -10.97 11.32
CA ASN A 308 13.21 -11.78 12.40
C ASN A 308 11.87 -11.23 12.92
N VAL A 309 10.96 -10.91 12.01
CA VAL A 309 9.68 -10.26 12.30
C VAL A 309 8.58 -11.30 12.32
N SER A 310 7.85 -11.38 13.42
CA SER A 310 6.63 -12.18 13.52
C SER A 310 5.69 -11.54 14.54
N LEU A 311 4.41 -11.56 14.22
CA LEU A 311 3.29 -11.05 15.02
C LEU A 311 2.36 -12.22 15.31
N ASP A 312 1.76 -12.21 16.50
CA ASP A 312 0.81 -13.23 16.94
C ASP A 312 -0.62 -12.97 16.45
#